data_AF-D8T5L2-F1
#
_entry.id   AF-D8T5L2-F1
#
_cell.length_a   1.000
_cell.length_b   1.000
_cell.length_c   1.000
_cell.angle_alpha   90.00
_cell.angle_beta   90.00
_cell.angle_gamma   90.00
#
_symmetry.space_group_name_H-M   'P 1'
#
loop_
_entity.id
_entity.type
_entity.pdbx_description
1 polymer ?
#
loop_
_entity_poly.entity_id
_entity_poly.type
_entity_poly.pdbx_seq_one_letter_code
_entity_poly.pdbx_strand_id
1 'polypeptide(L)'
;MYGKCRSIKDATEVFRSIARPDFYSYNIMITTFALNGHLDDANALFLSMPTKDLISWNTGLALYGKLGRPHDAKRMLFFMPQHSVASWTSVLHAYARIGHLDEARRMFDRIPEVNTVAANVMLSAYSQAGSYKQALSLFQSIDQRDVISWSGILMAYTQAGSLRGAKRIFDLMPKRDSAGWNIMVTAYAQNGHMSEAKGLFHSVPELTIVTWTAMIALYSECGNPREASFMFDLMPSRNIISWNAILA
;
A
#
# COMPACT_ATOMS: atom_id res chain seq x y z
N MET A 1 22.63 -7.00 12.49
CA MET A 1 22.41 -5.99 13.56
C MET A 1 22.66 -4.55 13.10
N TYR A 2 23.52 -4.27 12.11
CA TYR A 2 23.80 -2.89 11.66
C TYR A 2 22.79 -2.29 10.65
N GLY A 3 22.01 -3.09 9.93
CA GLY A 3 21.03 -2.59 8.94
C GLY A 3 19.83 -1.83 9.53
N LYS A 4 19.58 -1.93 10.84
CA LYS A 4 18.56 -1.15 11.58
C LYS A 4 19.10 0.13 12.23
N CYS A 5 20.42 0.36 12.21
CA CYS A 5 21.08 1.42 13.00
C CYS A 5 21.44 2.69 12.22
N ARG A 6 20.90 2.92 11.01
CA ARG A 6 21.17 4.12 10.17
C ARG A 6 22.65 4.41 9.83
N SER A 7 23.61 3.58 10.25
CA SER A 7 25.01 3.69 9.83
C SER A 7 25.28 2.80 8.63
N ILE A 8 24.90 3.30 7.45
CA ILE A 8 25.19 2.66 6.15
C ILE A 8 26.70 2.53 5.93
N LYS A 9 27.48 3.49 6.48
CA LYS A 9 28.94 3.49 6.39
C LYS A 9 29.53 2.25 7.06
N ASP A 10 29.13 1.94 8.29
CA ASP A 10 29.62 0.78 9.03
C ASP A 10 29.19 -0.53 8.35
N ALA A 11 27.94 -0.59 7.85
CA ALA A 11 27.46 -1.75 7.10
C ALA A 11 28.27 -1.97 5.81
N THR A 12 28.64 -0.90 5.11
CA THR A 12 29.46 -0.96 3.89
C THR A 12 30.89 -1.39 4.20
N GLU A 13 31.45 -0.89 5.31
CA GLU A 13 32.79 -1.27 5.76
C GLU A 13 32.86 -2.75 6.14
N VAL A 14 31.88 -3.24 6.90
CA VAL A 14 31.75 -4.66 7.22
C VAL A 14 31.57 -5.50 5.95
N PHE A 15 30.76 -5.06 4.99
CA PHE A 15 30.61 -5.80 3.74
C PHE A 15 31.91 -5.89 2.94
N ARG A 16 32.69 -4.79 2.91
CA ARG A 16 34.00 -4.74 2.23
C ARG A 16 35.08 -5.57 2.93
N SER A 17 34.95 -5.81 4.23
CA SER A 17 35.90 -6.65 4.97
C SER A 17 35.65 -8.16 4.81
N ILE A 18 34.51 -8.55 4.24
CA ILE A 18 34.22 -9.95 3.93
C ILE A 18 35.08 -10.38 2.74
N ALA A 19 35.99 -11.32 2.97
CA ALA A 19 36.90 -11.81 1.93
C ALA A 19 36.18 -12.45 0.72
N ARG A 20 35.02 -13.09 0.95
CA ARG A 20 34.16 -13.69 -0.09
C ARG A 20 32.69 -13.51 0.27
N PRO A 21 32.04 -12.40 -0.15
CA PRO A 21 30.63 -12.19 0.13
C PRO A 21 29.77 -13.21 -0.61
N ASP A 22 28.83 -13.82 0.09
CA ASP A 22 27.85 -14.77 -0.45
C ASP A 22 26.53 -14.06 -0.82
N PHE A 23 25.57 -14.79 -1.41
CA PHE A 23 24.26 -14.25 -1.79
C PHE A 23 23.55 -13.58 -0.62
N TYR A 24 23.68 -14.13 0.59
CA TYR A 24 23.08 -13.60 1.79
C TYR A 24 23.65 -12.23 2.16
N SER A 25 24.97 -12.09 2.14
CA SER A 25 25.68 -10.82 2.39
C SER A 25 25.24 -9.74 1.41
N TYR A 26 25.18 -10.07 0.11
CA TYR A 26 24.71 -9.15 -0.92
C TYR A 26 23.24 -8.76 -0.73
N ASN A 27 22.34 -9.72 -0.51
CA ASN A 27 20.91 -9.47 -0.38
C ASN A 27 20.59 -8.59 0.86
N ILE A 28 21.31 -8.80 1.97
CA ILE A 28 21.22 -7.92 3.16
C ILE A 28 21.68 -6.51 2.81
N MET A 29 22.83 -6.36 2.14
CA MET A 29 23.40 -5.06 1.87
C MET A 29 22.55 -4.26 0.87
N ILE A 30 22.04 -4.91 -0.18
CA ILE A 30 21.09 -4.32 -1.14
C ILE A 30 19.82 -3.85 -0.42
N THR A 31 19.25 -4.69 0.45
CA THR A 31 18.07 -4.33 1.23
C THR A 31 18.37 -3.17 2.19
N THR A 32 19.55 -3.15 2.79
CA THR A 32 20.00 -2.08 3.70
C THR A 32 20.12 -0.74 2.96
N PHE A 33 20.78 -0.70 1.80
CA PHE A 33 20.82 0.48 0.95
C PHE A 33 19.41 0.93 0.54
N ALA A 34 18.56 -0.01 0.13
CA ALA A 34 17.19 0.29 -0.32
C ALA A 34 16.26 0.80 0.79
N LEU A 35 16.46 0.38 2.05
CA LEU A 35 15.70 0.89 3.19
C LEU A 35 16.11 2.29 3.61
N ASN A 36 17.35 2.70 3.31
CA ASN A 36 17.87 4.02 3.64
C ASN A 36 17.81 5.01 2.46
N GLY A 37 17.12 4.67 1.36
CA GLY A 37 16.94 5.58 0.22
C GLY A 37 18.11 5.62 -0.77
N HIS A 38 19.18 4.86 -0.53
CA HIS A 38 20.34 4.73 -1.41
C HIS A 38 20.07 3.73 -2.54
N LEU A 39 19.06 4.01 -3.36
CA LEU A 39 18.57 3.06 -4.36
C LEU A 39 19.57 2.84 -5.51
N ASP A 40 20.38 3.83 -5.86
CA ASP A 40 21.42 3.71 -6.89
C ASP A 40 22.58 2.82 -6.41
N ASP A 41 23.03 2.98 -5.16
CA ASP A 41 24.05 2.13 -4.55
C ASP A 41 23.56 0.68 -4.44
N ALA A 42 22.28 0.50 -4.04
CA ALA A 42 21.64 -0.82 -4.02
C ALA A 42 21.63 -1.47 -5.41
N ASN A 43 21.36 -0.69 -6.46
CA ASN A 43 21.31 -1.18 -7.83
C ASN A 43 22.71 -1.51 -8.36
N ALA A 44 23.70 -0.67 -8.09
CA ALA A 44 25.10 -0.94 -8.42
C ALA A 44 25.59 -2.23 -7.75
N LEU A 45 25.24 -2.43 -6.47
CA LEU A 45 25.61 -3.65 -5.73
C LEU A 45 24.88 -4.90 -6.26
N PHE A 46 23.62 -4.78 -6.66
CA PHE A 46 22.88 -5.87 -7.29
C PHE A 46 23.51 -6.27 -8.64
N LEU A 47 23.86 -5.29 -9.46
CA LEU A 47 24.48 -5.54 -10.77
C LEU A 47 25.87 -6.17 -10.63
N SER A 48 26.63 -5.83 -9.59
CA SER A 48 27.97 -6.39 -9.34
C SER A 48 27.99 -7.82 -8.81
N MET A 49 26.84 -8.39 -8.43
CA MET A 49 26.75 -9.79 -7.98
C MET A 49 27.21 -10.75 -9.09
N PRO A 50 28.24 -11.59 -8.86
CA PRO A 50 28.79 -12.49 -9.87
C PRO A 50 27.78 -13.54 -10.36
N THR A 51 26.97 -14.06 -9.44
CA THR A 51 25.86 -14.98 -9.70
C THR A 51 24.67 -14.55 -8.84
N LYS A 52 23.46 -14.99 -9.23
CA LYS A 52 22.21 -14.56 -8.59
C LYS A 52 21.30 -15.77 -8.42
N ASP A 53 20.86 -15.99 -7.19
CA ASP A 53 19.82 -16.96 -6.86
C ASP A 53 18.43 -16.32 -6.97
N LEU A 54 17.37 -17.12 -6.78
CA LEU A 54 15.99 -16.64 -6.84
C LEU A 54 15.71 -15.49 -5.85
N ILE A 55 16.36 -15.51 -4.68
CA ILE A 55 16.22 -14.46 -3.67
C ILE A 55 16.84 -13.16 -4.18
N SER A 56 18.05 -13.20 -4.72
CA SER A 56 18.71 -12.05 -5.32
C SER A 56 17.91 -11.46 -6.48
N TRP A 57 17.35 -12.29 -7.37
CA TRP A 57 16.44 -11.82 -8.42
C TRP A 57 15.21 -11.12 -7.83
N ASN A 58 14.55 -11.71 -6.83
CA ASN A 58 13.39 -11.08 -6.19
C ASN A 58 13.74 -9.77 -5.47
N THR A 59 14.90 -9.69 -4.81
CA THR A 59 15.40 -8.46 -4.18
C THR A 59 15.64 -7.36 -5.22
N GLY A 60 16.25 -7.68 -6.37
CA GLY A 60 16.45 -6.71 -7.44
C GLY A 60 15.14 -6.28 -8.11
N LEU A 61 14.16 -7.17 -8.29
CA LEU A 61 12.83 -6.81 -8.79
C LEU A 61 12.12 -5.82 -7.86
N ALA A 62 12.16 -6.06 -6.55
CA ALA A 62 11.62 -5.14 -5.55
C ALA A 62 12.36 -3.78 -5.57
N LEU A 63 13.68 -3.80 -5.78
CA LEU A 63 14.48 -2.59 -5.91
C LEU A 63 14.09 -1.76 -7.15
N TYR A 64 13.97 -2.38 -8.33
CA TYR A 64 13.49 -1.67 -9.54
C TYR A 64 12.07 -1.15 -9.36
N GLY A 65 11.23 -1.89 -8.63
CA GLY A 65 9.92 -1.44 -8.20
C GLY A 65 9.99 -0.13 -7.41
N LYS A 66 10.89 -0.05 -6.41
CA LYS A 66 11.12 1.18 -5.60
C LYS A 66 11.72 2.33 -6.40
N LEU A 67 12.63 2.05 -7.33
CA LEU A 67 13.24 3.03 -8.24
C LEU A 67 12.24 3.64 -9.24
N GLY A 68 11.02 3.10 -9.34
CA GLY A 68 10.05 3.59 -10.33
C GLY A 68 10.43 3.19 -11.76
N ARG A 69 11.19 2.09 -11.92
CA ARG A 69 11.70 1.59 -13.21
C ARG A 69 11.03 0.26 -13.57
N PRO A 70 9.72 0.23 -13.84
CA PRO A 70 8.94 -1.00 -13.99
C PRO A 70 9.30 -1.76 -15.28
N HIS A 71 9.73 -1.06 -16.33
CA HIS A 71 10.20 -1.68 -17.56
C HIS A 71 11.48 -2.48 -17.35
N ASP A 72 12.40 -1.97 -16.52
CA ASP A 72 13.62 -2.69 -16.18
C ASP A 72 13.31 -3.89 -15.29
N ALA A 73 12.39 -3.75 -14.33
CA ALA A 73 11.86 -4.87 -13.55
C ALA A 73 11.22 -5.94 -14.45
N LYS A 74 10.46 -5.54 -15.48
CA LYS A 74 9.86 -6.45 -16.45
C LYS A 74 10.92 -7.20 -17.27
N ARG A 75 11.93 -6.51 -17.80
CA ARG A 75 13.04 -7.16 -18.53
C ARG A 75 13.77 -8.14 -17.63
N MET A 76 14.02 -7.76 -16.38
CA MET A 76 14.69 -8.59 -15.39
C MET A 76 13.89 -9.85 -15.05
N LEU A 77 12.57 -9.73 -14.92
CA LEU A 77 11.68 -10.86 -14.73
C LEU A 77 11.84 -11.86 -15.89
N PHE A 78 11.74 -11.43 -17.14
CA PHE A 78 11.89 -12.35 -18.28
C PHE A 78 13.30 -12.89 -18.48
N PHE A 79 14.32 -12.27 -17.88
CA PHE A 79 15.69 -12.77 -17.91
C PHE A 79 15.95 -13.82 -16.83
N MET A 80 15.17 -13.83 -15.74
CA MET A 80 15.39 -14.78 -14.65
C MET A 80 15.09 -16.22 -15.12
N PRO A 81 15.89 -17.21 -14.72
CA PRO A 81 15.72 -18.59 -15.20
C PRO A 81 14.50 -19.30 -14.59
N GLN A 82 14.06 -18.87 -13.41
CA GLN A 82 12.91 -19.45 -12.69
C GLN A 82 12.03 -18.34 -12.17
N HIS A 83 10.73 -18.39 -12.44
CA HIS A 83 9.77 -17.40 -11.96
C HIS A 83 8.97 -17.94 -10.78
N SER A 84 8.79 -17.12 -9.75
CA SER A 84 7.84 -17.40 -8.68
C SER A 84 6.66 -16.42 -8.76
N VAL A 85 5.53 -16.74 -8.11
CA VAL A 85 4.41 -15.80 -7.96
C VAL A 85 4.89 -14.47 -7.37
N ALA A 86 5.83 -14.50 -6.41
CA ALA A 86 6.42 -13.30 -5.81
C ALA A 86 7.19 -12.44 -6.84
N SER A 87 7.86 -13.07 -7.81
CA SER A 87 8.59 -12.39 -8.87
C SER A 87 7.62 -11.60 -9.76
N TRP A 88 6.53 -12.24 -10.19
CA TRP A 88 5.47 -11.58 -10.97
C TRP A 88 4.77 -10.46 -10.18
N THR A 89 4.40 -10.74 -8.92
CA THR A 89 3.76 -9.76 -8.03
C THR A 89 4.64 -8.53 -7.79
N SER A 90 5.96 -8.69 -7.77
CA SER A 90 6.90 -7.56 -7.64
C SER A 90 6.85 -6.61 -8.84
N VAL A 91 6.83 -7.15 -10.08
CA VAL A 91 6.70 -6.34 -11.30
C VAL A 91 5.30 -5.75 -11.43
N LEU A 92 4.27 -6.52 -11.08
CA LEU A 92 2.90 -6.06 -10.98
C LEU A 92 2.78 -4.83 -10.08
N HIS A 93 3.32 -4.91 -8.87
CA HIS A 93 3.34 -3.82 -7.91
C HIS A 93 4.10 -2.59 -8.44
N ALA A 94 5.19 -2.80 -9.18
CA ALA A 94 5.95 -1.72 -9.80
C ALA A 94 5.10 -0.93 -10.82
N TYR A 95 4.37 -1.61 -11.71
CA TYR A 95 3.48 -0.96 -12.68
C TYR A 95 2.26 -0.33 -12.02
N ALA A 96 1.64 -1.03 -11.07
CA ALA A 96 0.48 -0.55 -10.31
C ALA A 96 0.76 0.78 -9.62
N ARG A 97 1.92 0.92 -8.96
CA ARG A 97 2.31 2.13 -8.21
C ARG A 97 2.49 3.37 -9.09
N ILE A 98 2.85 3.19 -10.36
CA ILE A 98 3.05 4.31 -11.30
C ILE A 98 1.75 4.62 -12.06
N GLY A 99 0.72 3.78 -11.92
CA GLY A 99 -0.57 3.96 -12.59
C GLY A 99 -0.64 3.40 -14.02
N HIS A 100 0.36 2.63 -14.46
CA HIS A 100 0.32 1.92 -15.74
C HIS A 100 -0.56 0.66 -15.63
N LEU A 101 -1.87 0.85 -15.50
CA LEU A 101 -2.83 -0.22 -15.21
C LEU A 101 -2.90 -1.30 -16.29
N ASP A 102 -2.75 -0.93 -17.56
CA ASP A 102 -2.81 -1.90 -18.66
C ASP A 102 -1.64 -2.89 -18.60
N GLU A 103 -0.42 -2.38 -18.34
CA GLU A 103 0.75 -3.23 -18.15
C GLU A 103 0.64 -4.02 -16.85
N ALA A 104 0.18 -3.41 -15.75
CA ALA A 104 -0.09 -4.12 -14.51
C ALA A 104 -1.05 -5.29 -14.76
N ARG A 105 -2.14 -5.07 -15.51
CA ARG A 105 -3.10 -6.13 -15.84
C ARG A 105 -2.48 -7.22 -16.70
N ARG A 106 -1.70 -6.88 -17.72
CA ARG A 106 -0.96 -7.87 -18.54
C ARG A 106 -0.01 -8.72 -17.72
N MET A 107 0.65 -8.14 -16.71
CA MET A 107 1.52 -8.89 -15.81
C MET A 107 0.72 -9.79 -14.86
N PHE A 108 -0.42 -9.30 -14.37
CA PHE A 108 -1.34 -10.07 -13.53
C PHE A 108 -1.89 -11.31 -14.24
N ASP A 109 -2.31 -11.17 -15.50
CA ASP A 109 -2.86 -12.27 -16.31
C ASP A 109 -1.84 -13.38 -16.61
N ARG A 110 -0.54 -13.10 -16.44
CA ARG A 110 0.55 -14.06 -16.61
C ARG A 110 0.95 -14.78 -15.33
N ILE A 111 0.37 -14.41 -14.18
CA ILE A 111 0.65 -15.05 -12.89
C ILE A 111 0.07 -16.48 -12.90
N PRO A 112 0.90 -17.52 -12.79
CA PRO A 112 0.40 -18.87 -12.56
C PRO A 112 -0.25 -18.91 -11.18
N GLU A 113 -1.50 -19.36 -11.10
CA GLU A 113 -2.28 -19.42 -9.85
C GLU A 113 -2.27 -18.10 -9.08
N VAL A 114 -3.10 -17.17 -9.53
CA VAL A 114 -3.30 -15.88 -8.86
C VAL A 114 -3.63 -16.11 -7.38
N ASN A 115 -2.76 -15.62 -6.51
CA ASN A 115 -3.02 -15.60 -5.08
C ASN A 115 -3.67 -14.28 -4.64
N THR A 116 -4.17 -14.25 -3.41
CA THR A 116 -4.82 -13.08 -2.81
C THR A 116 -3.92 -11.85 -2.80
N VAL A 117 -2.60 -12.04 -2.60
CA VAL A 117 -1.63 -10.94 -2.61
C VAL A 117 -1.59 -10.22 -3.96
N ALA A 118 -1.46 -10.95 -5.06
CA ALA A 118 -1.47 -10.37 -6.41
C ALA A 118 -2.80 -9.67 -6.71
N ALA A 119 -3.92 -10.28 -6.31
CA ALA A 119 -5.25 -9.70 -6.51
C ALA A 119 -5.42 -8.40 -5.71
N ASN A 120 -4.94 -8.36 -4.47
CA ASN A 120 -4.96 -7.17 -3.61
C ASN A 120 -4.15 -6.01 -4.21
N VAL A 121 -3.01 -6.29 -4.84
CA VAL A 121 -2.24 -5.25 -5.57
C VAL A 121 -3.06 -4.65 -6.70
N MET A 122 -3.71 -5.50 -7.52
CA MET A 122 -4.56 -4.99 -8.61
C MET A 122 -5.82 -4.29 -8.13
N LEU A 123 -6.45 -4.75 -7.04
CA LEU A 123 -7.58 -4.07 -6.42
C LEU A 123 -7.20 -2.67 -5.95
N SER A 124 -6.04 -2.53 -5.29
CA SER A 124 -5.53 -1.22 -4.87
C SER A 124 -5.25 -0.31 -6.07
N ALA A 125 -4.65 -0.85 -7.13
CA ALA A 125 -4.38 -0.11 -8.37
C ALA A 125 -5.67 0.38 -9.04
N TYR A 126 -6.68 -0.48 -9.17
CA TYR A 126 -7.97 -0.10 -9.75
C TYR A 126 -8.73 0.90 -8.89
N SER A 127 -8.64 0.78 -7.55
CA SER A 127 -9.19 1.76 -6.62
C SER A 127 -8.60 3.13 -6.90
N GLN A 128 -7.26 3.26 -6.83
CA GLN A 128 -6.56 4.54 -7.02
C GLN A 128 -6.85 5.19 -8.38
N ALA A 129 -7.11 4.39 -9.41
CA ALA A 129 -7.47 4.86 -10.73
C ALA A 129 -8.98 5.17 -10.92
N GLY A 130 -9.81 5.05 -9.88
CA GLY A 130 -11.27 5.21 -9.98
C GLY A 130 -11.98 4.14 -10.82
N SER A 131 -11.27 3.06 -11.17
CA SER A 131 -11.75 1.98 -12.04
C SER A 131 -12.55 0.93 -11.26
N TYR A 132 -13.62 1.36 -10.59
CA TYR A 132 -14.35 0.51 -9.64
C TYR A 132 -15.03 -0.70 -10.30
N LYS A 133 -15.38 -0.64 -11.59
CA LYS A 133 -15.98 -1.78 -12.30
C LYS A 133 -14.97 -2.92 -12.47
N GLN A 134 -13.74 -2.59 -12.84
CA GLN A 134 -12.64 -3.55 -12.92
C GLN A 134 -12.27 -4.08 -11.53
N ALA A 135 -12.25 -3.22 -10.52
CA ALA A 135 -12.05 -3.64 -9.13
C ALA A 135 -13.14 -4.64 -8.69
N LEU A 136 -14.41 -4.38 -9.00
CA LEU A 136 -15.52 -5.27 -8.65
C LEU A 136 -15.42 -6.62 -9.36
N SER A 137 -15.15 -6.61 -10.67
CA SER A 137 -14.98 -7.84 -11.45
C SER A 137 -13.85 -8.70 -10.89
N LEU A 138 -12.72 -8.10 -10.54
CA LEU A 138 -11.60 -8.81 -9.91
C LEU A 138 -11.97 -9.31 -8.50
N PHE A 139 -12.62 -8.48 -7.69
CA PHE A 139 -13.02 -8.85 -6.34
C PHE A 139 -13.99 -10.06 -6.34
N GLN A 140 -14.88 -10.12 -7.32
CA GLN A 140 -15.81 -11.24 -7.51
C GLN A 140 -15.09 -12.54 -7.88
N SER A 141 -13.96 -12.47 -8.61
CA SER A 141 -13.17 -13.65 -8.98
C SER A 141 -12.19 -14.13 -7.89
N ILE A 142 -12.10 -13.45 -6.74
CA ILE A 142 -11.28 -13.91 -5.62
C ILE A 142 -12.08 -14.93 -4.80
N ASP A 143 -11.60 -16.17 -4.75
CA ASP A 143 -12.23 -17.26 -3.99
C ASP A 143 -12.20 -17.00 -2.48
N GLN A 144 -11.02 -16.67 -1.94
CA GLN A 144 -10.80 -16.42 -0.51
C GLN A 144 -10.47 -14.94 -0.29
N ARG A 145 -11.49 -14.14 0.00
CA ARG A 145 -11.35 -12.70 0.22
C ARG A 145 -10.87 -12.42 1.63
N ASP A 146 -9.72 -11.77 1.73
CA ASP A 146 -9.20 -11.30 3.01
C ASP A 146 -9.64 -9.86 3.31
N VAL A 147 -9.26 -9.37 4.48
CA VAL A 147 -9.59 -8.01 4.95
C VAL A 147 -9.06 -6.93 3.99
N ILE A 148 -7.94 -7.19 3.31
CA ILE A 148 -7.34 -6.26 2.36
C ILE A 148 -8.16 -6.23 1.08
N SER A 149 -8.63 -7.38 0.58
CA SER A 149 -9.54 -7.45 -0.58
C SER A 149 -10.81 -6.65 -0.32
N TRP A 150 -11.44 -6.81 0.85
CA TRP A 150 -12.64 -6.07 1.24
C TRP A 150 -12.38 -4.56 1.36
N SER A 151 -11.28 -4.17 2.00
CA SER A 151 -10.89 -2.76 2.12
C SER A 151 -10.61 -2.13 0.76
N GLY A 152 -9.97 -2.87 -0.17
CA GLY A 152 -9.66 -2.41 -1.52
C GLY A 152 -10.90 -2.14 -2.36
N ILE A 153 -11.88 -3.07 -2.36
CA ILE A 153 -13.13 -2.84 -3.10
C ILE A 153 -13.96 -1.72 -2.45
N LEU A 154 -13.94 -1.61 -1.12
CA LEU A 154 -14.62 -0.53 -0.40
C LEU A 154 -14.07 0.84 -0.80
N MET A 155 -12.73 0.97 -0.82
CA MET A 155 -12.05 2.17 -1.28
C MET A 155 -12.37 2.50 -2.75
N ALA A 156 -12.48 1.49 -3.61
CA ALA A 156 -12.81 1.71 -5.01
C ALA A 156 -14.21 2.31 -5.18
N TYR A 157 -15.19 1.88 -4.38
CA TYR A 157 -16.54 2.47 -4.40
C TYR A 157 -16.57 3.89 -3.82
N THR A 158 -15.83 4.16 -2.74
CA THR A 158 -15.81 5.50 -2.12
C THR A 158 -15.10 6.51 -3.01
N GLN A 159 -13.98 6.14 -3.63
CA GLN A 159 -13.26 6.99 -4.60
C GLN A 159 -14.07 7.25 -5.88
N ALA A 160 -14.94 6.32 -6.28
CA ALA A 160 -15.89 6.53 -7.36
C ALA A 160 -17.11 7.38 -6.96
N GLY A 161 -17.19 7.88 -5.73
CA GLY A 161 -18.31 8.66 -5.19
C GLY A 161 -19.58 7.83 -4.92
N SER A 162 -19.53 6.51 -5.08
CA SER A 162 -20.68 5.63 -4.88
C SER A 162 -20.80 5.18 -3.42
N LEU A 163 -21.18 6.11 -2.53
CA LEU A 163 -21.35 5.83 -1.10
C LEU A 163 -22.39 4.74 -0.82
N ARG A 164 -23.46 4.68 -1.61
CA ARG A 164 -24.47 3.62 -1.50
C ARG A 164 -23.89 2.24 -1.83
N GLY A 165 -23.02 2.16 -2.83
CA GLY A 165 -22.31 0.93 -3.18
C GLY A 165 -21.32 0.54 -2.08
N ALA A 166 -20.53 1.52 -1.61
CA ALA A 166 -19.60 1.33 -0.50
C ALA A 166 -20.32 0.81 0.76
N LYS A 167 -21.47 1.38 1.13
CA LYS A 167 -22.26 0.92 2.28
C LYS A 167 -22.72 -0.54 2.13
N ARG A 168 -23.17 -0.95 0.95
CA ARG A 168 -23.55 -2.35 0.68
C ARG A 168 -22.36 -3.29 0.84
N ILE A 169 -21.20 -2.93 0.30
CA ILE A 169 -19.98 -3.72 0.44
C ILE A 169 -19.56 -3.81 1.90
N PHE A 170 -19.58 -2.70 2.63
CA PHE A 170 -19.30 -2.65 4.06
C PHE A 170 -20.26 -3.52 4.88
N ASP A 171 -21.52 -3.57 4.48
CA ASP A 171 -22.52 -4.42 5.13
C ASP A 171 -22.32 -5.91 4.90
N LEU A 172 -21.73 -6.28 3.76
CA LEU A 172 -21.39 -7.66 3.40
C LEU A 172 -20.06 -8.14 4.01
N MET A 173 -19.24 -7.26 4.60
CA MET A 173 -17.97 -7.64 5.20
C MET A 173 -18.19 -8.62 6.37
N PRO A 174 -17.63 -9.84 6.34
CA PRO A 174 -17.80 -10.81 7.42
C PRO A 174 -17.24 -10.32 8.75
N LYS A 175 -16.14 -9.55 8.69
CA LYS A 175 -15.51 -8.88 9.82
C LYS A 175 -15.15 -7.46 9.41
N ARG A 176 -15.71 -6.49 10.14
CA ARG A 176 -15.39 -5.07 9.97
C ARG A 176 -14.24 -4.73 10.89
N ASP A 177 -13.06 -4.57 10.31
CA ASP A 177 -11.87 -4.14 11.03
C ASP A 177 -11.79 -2.60 11.08
N SER A 178 -10.78 -2.09 11.78
CA SER A 178 -10.55 -0.64 11.91
C SER A 178 -10.41 0.03 10.54
N ALA A 179 -9.77 -0.62 9.55
CA ALA A 179 -9.62 -0.07 8.21
C ALA A 179 -10.97 0.16 7.52
N GLY A 180 -11.87 -0.83 7.54
CA GLY A 180 -13.21 -0.69 6.96
C GLY A 180 -14.01 0.47 7.57
N TRP A 181 -13.97 0.63 8.89
CA TRP A 181 -14.63 1.74 9.58
C TRP A 181 -14.03 3.10 9.19
N ASN A 182 -12.70 3.20 9.19
CA ASN A 182 -11.98 4.41 8.80
C ASN A 182 -12.34 4.83 7.37
N ILE A 183 -12.45 3.87 6.44
CA ILE A 183 -12.83 4.14 5.04
C ILE A 183 -14.24 4.72 4.97
N MET A 184 -15.22 4.12 5.66
CA MET A 184 -16.60 4.59 5.61
C MET A 184 -16.80 5.96 6.27
N VAL A 185 -16.23 6.18 7.45
CA VAL A 185 -16.33 7.47 8.15
C VAL A 185 -15.70 8.56 7.30
N THR A 186 -14.47 8.33 6.81
CA THR A 186 -13.77 9.28 5.93
C THR A 186 -14.56 9.55 4.65
N ALA A 187 -15.15 8.53 4.04
CA ALA A 187 -15.90 8.69 2.80
C ALA A 187 -17.17 9.53 2.97
N TYR A 188 -17.95 9.30 4.03
CA TYR A 188 -19.12 10.15 4.31
C TYR A 188 -18.71 11.57 4.71
N ALA A 189 -17.62 11.71 5.49
CA ALA A 189 -17.06 13.00 5.88
C ALA A 189 -16.65 13.84 4.66
N GLN A 190 -15.81 13.30 3.78
CA GLN A 190 -15.33 13.99 2.56
C GLN A 190 -16.44 14.33 1.55
N ASN A 191 -17.59 13.68 1.64
CA ASN A 191 -18.74 13.97 0.80
C ASN A 191 -19.80 14.82 1.52
N GLY A 192 -19.49 15.41 2.68
CA GLY A 192 -20.39 16.30 3.42
C GLY A 192 -21.62 15.63 4.03
N HIS A 193 -21.68 14.30 4.09
CA HIS A 193 -22.80 13.55 4.64
C HIS A 193 -22.68 13.47 6.18
N MET A 194 -22.93 14.60 6.83
CA MET A 194 -22.71 14.80 8.26
C MET A 194 -23.45 13.79 9.14
N SER A 195 -24.72 13.52 8.84
CA SER A 195 -25.56 12.62 9.66
C SER A 195 -25.05 11.19 9.65
N GLU A 196 -24.70 10.68 8.47
CA GLU A 196 -24.17 9.34 8.26
C GLU A 196 -22.77 9.19 8.84
N ALA A 197 -21.91 10.19 8.65
CA ALA A 197 -20.57 10.22 9.24
C ALA A 197 -20.63 10.16 10.77
N LYS A 198 -21.49 10.97 11.41
CA LYS A 198 -21.72 10.92 12.86
C LYS A 198 -22.27 9.56 13.28
N GLY A 199 -23.28 9.03 12.59
CA GLY A 199 -23.88 7.73 12.94
C GLY A 199 -22.85 6.60 12.92
N LEU A 200 -22.00 6.57 11.89
CA LEU A 200 -20.92 5.59 11.81
C LEU A 200 -19.84 5.81 12.86
N PHE A 201 -19.45 7.06 13.12
CA PHE A 201 -18.44 7.40 14.14
C PHE A 201 -18.81 6.82 15.52
N HIS A 202 -20.07 6.97 15.94
CA HIS A 202 -20.53 6.40 17.22
C HIS A 202 -20.65 4.87 17.21
N SER A 203 -20.69 4.26 16.02
CA SER A 203 -20.75 2.80 15.85
C SER A 203 -19.36 2.16 15.75
N VAL A 204 -18.28 2.95 15.68
CA VAL A 204 -16.91 2.43 15.60
C VAL A 204 -16.52 1.84 16.97
N PRO A 205 -16.12 0.56 17.05
CA PRO A 205 -15.74 -0.07 18.32
C PRO A 205 -14.53 0.60 18.99
N GLU A 206 -13.54 0.98 18.19
CA GLU A 206 -12.32 1.64 18.64
C GLU A 206 -12.01 2.82 17.72
N LEU A 207 -12.18 4.03 18.24
CA LEU A 207 -11.90 5.25 17.50
C LEU A 207 -10.38 5.40 17.29
N THR A 208 -10.00 5.66 16.04
CA THR A 208 -8.61 5.89 15.66
C THR A 208 -8.35 7.36 15.40
N ILE A 209 -7.08 7.75 15.35
CA ILE A 209 -6.68 9.10 14.91
C ILE A 209 -7.37 9.45 13.58
N VAL A 210 -7.46 8.49 12.65
CA VAL A 210 -8.08 8.70 11.33
C VAL A 210 -9.56 9.05 11.45
N THR A 211 -10.35 8.31 12.26
CA THR A 211 -11.78 8.61 12.45
C THR A 211 -11.99 9.99 13.08
N TRP A 212 -11.18 10.36 14.08
CA TRP A 212 -11.25 11.68 14.71
C TRP A 212 -10.94 12.79 13.70
N THR A 213 -9.84 12.66 12.95
CA THR A 213 -9.45 13.66 11.95
C THR A 213 -10.48 13.85 10.84
N ALA A 214 -11.13 12.77 10.41
CA ALA A 214 -12.20 12.85 9.41
C ALA A 214 -13.40 13.65 9.92
N MET A 215 -13.82 13.44 11.19
CA MET A 215 -14.92 14.20 11.78
C MET A 215 -14.58 15.67 12.01
N ILE A 216 -13.35 15.97 12.46
CA ILE A 216 -12.89 17.36 12.65
C ILE A 216 -12.93 18.11 11.32
N ALA A 217 -12.36 17.53 10.26
CA ALA A 217 -12.38 18.12 8.92
C ALA A 217 -13.82 18.36 8.42
N LEU A 218 -14.71 17.38 8.57
CA LEU A 218 -16.12 17.52 8.22
C LEU A 218 -16.82 18.66 8.99
N TYR A 219 -16.55 18.82 10.30
CA TYR A 219 -17.12 19.92 11.08
C TYR A 219 -16.57 21.29 10.67
N SER A 220 -15.27 21.38 10.37
CA SER A 220 -14.66 22.60 9.82
C SER A 220 -15.30 22.98 8.48
N GLU A 221 -15.42 22.04 7.55
CA GLU A 221 -16.02 22.25 6.22
C GLU A 221 -17.50 22.64 6.30
N CYS A 222 -18.24 22.12 7.30
CA CYS A 222 -19.64 22.48 7.53
C CYS A 222 -19.83 23.80 8.29
N GLY A 223 -18.76 24.56 8.57
CA GLY A 223 -18.83 25.83 9.26
C GLY A 223 -19.18 25.72 10.75
N ASN A 224 -18.88 24.58 11.39
CA ASN A 224 -19.12 24.34 12.81
C ASN A 224 -17.80 24.19 13.59
N PRO A 225 -17.01 25.27 13.74
CA PRO A 225 -15.69 25.21 14.37
C PRO A 225 -15.74 24.84 15.85
N ARG A 226 -16.87 25.10 16.54
CA ARG A 226 -17.03 24.74 17.96
C ARG A 226 -17.04 23.23 18.14
N GLU A 227 -17.79 22.51 17.32
CA GLU A 227 -17.80 21.05 17.33
C GLU A 227 -16.45 20.48 16.87
N ALA A 228 -15.80 21.09 15.89
CA ALA A 228 -14.45 20.70 15.46
C ALA A 228 -13.44 20.80 16.62
N SER A 229 -13.43 21.92 17.37
CA SER A 229 -12.58 22.10 18.54
C SER A 229 -12.93 21.12 19.67
N PHE A 230 -14.22 20.91 19.93
CA PHE A 230 -14.68 19.96 20.94
C PHE A 230 -14.19 18.53 20.63
N MET A 231 -14.32 18.08 19.38
CA MET A 231 -13.83 16.76 18.95
C MET A 231 -12.30 16.66 19.03
N PHE A 232 -11.57 17.74 18.71
CA PHE A 232 -10.11 17.81 18.85
C PHE A 232 -9.65 17.73 20.32
N ASP A 233 -10.45 18.26 21.24
CA ASP A 233 -10.19 18.20 22.68
C ASP A 233 -10.49 16.84 23.30
N LEU A 234 -11.47 16.11 22.78
CA LEU A 234 -11.77 14.73 23.18
C LEU A 234 -10.75 13.70 22.65
N MET A 235 -9.93 14.07 21.67
CA MET A 235 -9.02 13.16 21.01
C MET A 235 -7.89 12.67 21.95
N PRO A 236 -7.74 11.35 22.20
CA PRO A 236 -6.76 10.84 23.16
C PRO A 236 -5.29 11.08 22.75
N SER A 237 -5.03 11.17 21.44
CA SER A 237 -3.68 11.38 20.90
C SER A 237 -3.76 12.23 19.65
N ARG A 238 -2.85 13.21 19.52
CA ARG A 238 -2.84 14.19 18.43
C ARG A 238 -1.59 14.01 17.59
N ASN A 239 -1.71 14.17 16.27
CA ASN A 239 -0.59 14.16 15.34
C ASN A 239 -0.64 15.39 14.42
N ILE A 240 0.36 15.52 13.55
CA ILE A 240 0.45 16.64 12.60
C ILE A 240 -0.83 16.73 11.73
N ILE A 241 -1.42 15.60 11.36
CA ILE A 241 -2.64 15.55 10.54
C ILE A 241 -3.83 16.14 11.31
N SER A 242 -4.02 15.81 12.59
CA SER A 242 -5.10 16.39 13.40
C SER A 242 -4.93 17.88 13.63
N TRP A 243 -3.69 18.37 13.77
CA TRP A 243 -3.42 19.80 13.87
C TRP A 243 -3.70 20.52 12.54
N ASN A 244 -3.34 19.91 11.41
CA ASN A 244 -3.68 20.48 10.11
C ASN A 244 -5.20 20.52 9.89
N ALA A 245 -5.94 19.50 10.34
CA ALA A 245 -7.39 19.42 10.18
C ALA A 245 -8.17 20.48 10.97
N ILE A 246 -7.68 20.91 12.14
CA ILE A 246 -8.35 21.95 12.95
C ILE A 246 -8.01 23.38 12.48
N LEU A 247 -6.90 23.54 11.74
CA LEU A 247 -6.46 24.83 11.19
C LEU A 247 -7.05 25.15 9.81
N ALA A 248 -7.58 24.14 9.11
CA ALA A 248 -8.25 24.27 7.82
C ALA A 248 -9.66 24.85 7.99
#